data_AF-A0A9D7Q5H5-F1
#
_entry.id   AF-A0A9D7Q5H5-F1
#
_cell.length_a   1.000
_cell.length_b   1.000
_cell.length_c   1.000
_cell.angle_alpha   90.00
_cell.angle_beta   90.00
_cell.angle_gamma   90.00
#
_symmetry.space_group_name_H-M   'P 1'
#
loop_
_entity.id
_entity.type
_entity.pdbx_description
1 polymer ?
#
loop_
_entity_poly.entity_id
_entity_poly.type
_entity_poly.pdbx_seq_one_letter_code
_entity_poly.pdbx_strand_id
1 'polypeptide(L)'
;MKKIIASILFSMSLLVSNAQISKITPADLVQMRLYQDTLRMLGDSLAYSKDWSIREHAAVQMVRTLVKTLKPDNSFYYPLDSQMMITTLYPENQEFRIFTFPLKLKDNTYRYYGAIQMRNARLTLFPMIDMSLFIENPQTTSLNCDNWYGAYYYNIKEIKTKEQHYYLLFGWDGVDDFTTRKITDIMWFNDAGIPQFGLPVFAVSDTEIKQRVFIEYKDDASPTFNYDEEYEMIIYDYLRPENPMSEGIYMTYIPDGTYQGYKLDKKTNMWVFQEKVFDHILDKPPLNKPKYKGEDPNMYIKPDN
;
A
#
# COMPACT_ATOMS: atom_id res chain seq x y z
N MET A 1 12.24 31.07 3.92
CA MET A 1 11.79 30.32 5.11
C MET A 1 11.44 28.92 4.64
N LYS A 2 12.30 27.94 4.92
CA LYS A 2 12.14 26.55 4.46
C LYS A 2 10.96 25.92 5.20
N LYS A 3 9.87 25.63 4.49
CA LYS A 3 8.87 24.68 4.98
C LYS A 3 9.48 23.30 4.78
N ILE A 4 9.95 22.71 5.87
CA ILE A 4 10.28 21.29 5.91
C ILE A 4 8.95 20.57 5.71
N ILE A 5 8.80 19.92 4.56
CA ILE A 5 7.68 19.00 4.31
C ILE A 5 7.96 17.79 5.19
N ALA A 6 7.45 17.82 6.40
CA ALA A 6 7.29 16.62 7.19
C ALA A 6 6.07 15.90 6.61
N SER A 7 6.30 14.88 5.79
CA SER A 7 5.28 13.90 5.43
C SER A 7 4.90 13.16 6.70
N ILE A 8 3.94 13.73 7.44
CA ILE A 8 3.30 13.07 8.56
C ILE A 8 2.42 11.99 7.92
N LEU A 9 2.91 10.75 7.92
CA LEU A 9 2.08 9.55 7.85
C LEU A 9 1.12 9.62 9.04
N PHE A 10 -0.01 10.30 8.86
CA PHE A 10 -1.09 10.24 9.82
C PHE A 10 -1.74 8.87 9.62
N SER A 11 -1.22 7.86 10.33
CA SER A 11 -1.98 6.63 10.49
C SER A 11 -3.27 7.03 11.18
N MET A 12 -4.36 6.93 10.43
CA MET A 12 -5.71 7.17 10.94
C MET A 12 -6.03 6.03 11.90
N SER A 13 -5.52 6.15 13.13
CA SER A 13 -5.84 5.26 14.24
C SER A 13 -7.29 5.52 14.60
N LEU A 14 -8.14 4.57 14.23
CA LEU A 14 -9.58 4.60 14.49
C LEU A 14 -9.86 4.74 15.99
N LEU A 15 -10.63 5.77 16.33
CA LEU A 15 -11.47 5.78 17.53
C LEU A 15 -12.60 4.78 17.33
N VAL A 16 -12.35 3.49 17.54
CA VAL A 16 -13.43 2.52 17.70
C VAL A 16 -14.17 2.91 18.98
N SER A 17 -15.38 3.45 18.84
CA SER A 17 -16.17 3.86 19.99
C SER A 17 -16.39 2.65 20.92
N ASN A 18 -16.25 2.84 22.23
CA ASN A 18 -16.50 1.79 23.23
C ASN A 18 -17.89 1.13 23.08
N ALA A 19 -18.84 1.83 22.46
CA ALA A 19 -20.18 1.35 22.15
C ALA A 19 -20.24 0.27 21.04
N GLN A 20 -19.22 0.15 20.19
CA GLN A 20 -19.19 -0.90 19.15
C GLN A 20 -18.56 -2.20 19.67
N ILE A 21 -17.54 -2.11 20.52
CA ILE A 21 -16.87 -3.26 21.14
C ILE A 21 -17.83 -4.01 22.09
N SER A 22 -18.78 -3.30 22.72
CA SER A 22 -19.79 -3.91 23.59
C SER A 22 -20.75 -4.89 22.89
N LYS A 23 -20.74 -4.94 21.55
CA LYS A 23 -21.47 -5.94 20.75
C LYS A 23 -20.81 -7.33 20.79
N ILE A 24 -19.56 -7.42 21.23
CA ILE A 24 -18.82 -8.68 21.35
C ILE A 24 -18.95 -9.16 22.79
N THR A 25 -19.16 -10.47 22.99
CA THR A 25 -19.28 -11.01 24.33
C THR A 25 -17.96 -10.89 25.11
N PRO A 26 -17.97 -10.71 26.44
CA PRO A 26 -16.73 -10.63 27.22
C PRO A 26 -15.83 -11.87 27.07
N ALA A 27 -16.43 -13.05 26.92
CA ALA A 27 -15.70 -14.30 26.71
C ALA A 27 -14.98 -14.31 25.35
N ASP A 28 -15.67 -13.92 24.28
CA ASP A 28 -15.08 -13.82 22.95
C ASP A 28 -13.98 -12.76 22.91
N LEU A 29 -14.16 -11.61 23.57
CA LEU A 29 -13.14 -10.57 23.65
C LEU A 29 -11.84 -11.07 24.28
N VAL A 30 -11.93 -11.87 25.35
CA VAL A 30 -10.75 -12.49 25.97
C VAL A 30 -10.08 -13.45 25.00
N GLN A 31 -10.85 -14.29 24.31
CA GLN A 31 -10.32 -15.25 23.35
C GLN A 31 -9.66 -14.57 22.14
N MET A 32 -10.26 -13.52 21.60
CA MET A 32 -9.71 -12.74 20.48
C MET A 32 -8.39 -12.07 20.87
N ARG A 33 -8.24 -11.58 22.10
CA ARG A 33 -6.97 -11.04 22.61
C ARG A 33 -5.86 -12.09 22.63
N LEU A 34 -6.16 -13.30 23.11
CA LEU A 34 -5.19 -14.41 23.11
C LEU A 34 -4.76 -14.78 21.68
N TYR A 35 -5.71 -14.79 20.74
CA TYR A 35 -5.37 -15.01 19.34
C TYR A 35 -4.56 -13.86 18.76
N GLN A 36 -4.86 -12.61 19.08
CA GLN A 36 -4.06 -11.46 18.66
C GLN A 36 -2.61 -11.56 19.15
N ASP A 37 -2.37 -11.95 20.40
CA ASP A 37 -1.01 -12.15 20.90
C ASP A 37 -0.28 -13.27 20.14
N THR A 38 -1.01 -14.33 19.77
CA THR A 38 -0.48 -15.39 18.90
C THR A 38 -0.17 -14.87 17.50
N LEU A 39 -1.05 -14.06 16.90
CA LEU A 39 -0.82 -13.43 15.60
C LEU A 39 0.44 -12.57 15.63
N ARG A 40 0.67 -11.81 16.70
CA ARG A 40 1.89 -11.00 16.86
C ARG A 40 3.14 -11.86 16.82
N MET A 41 3.22 -12.93 17.62
CA MET A 41 4.36 -13.85 17.64
C MET A 41 4.60 -14.54 16.28
N LEU A 42 3.52 -14.92 15.60
CA LEU A 42 3.59 -15.50 14.25
C LEU A 42 4.09 -14.48 13.24
N GLY A 43 3.69 -13.21 13.39
CA GLY A 43 4.15 -12.08 12.58
C GLY A 43 5.66 -11.85 12.73
N ASP A 44 6.17 -11.88 13.95
CA ASP A 44 7.61 -11.77 14.21
C ASP A 44 8.39 -12.93 13.57
N SER A 45 7.83 -14.14 13.66
CA SER A 45 8.42 -15.34 13.04
C SER A 45 8.43 -15.25 11.51
N LEU A 46 7.36 -14.73 10.91
CA LEU A 46 7.25 -14.47 9.47
C LEU A 46 8.31 -13.48 8.98
N ALA A 47 8.53 -12.41 9.73
CA ALA A 47 9.39 -11.31 9.34
C ALA A 47 10.88 -11.60 9.55
N TYR A 48 11.22 -12.16 10.71
CA TYR A 48 12.60 -12.12 11.22
C TYR A 48 13.26 -13.50 11.32
N SER A 49 12.51 -14.60 11.13
CA SER A 49 13.12 -15.92 11.13
C SER A 49 14.06 -16.08 9.93
N LYS A 50 15.30 -16.50 10.22
CA LYS A 50 16.30 -16.86 9.20
C LYS A 50 15.94 -18.18 8.49
N ASP A 51 15.24 -19.08 9.18
CA ASP A 51 14.79 -20.35 8.60
C ASP A 51 13.48 -20.16 7.82
N TRP A 52 13.54 -20.48 6.53
CA TRP A 52 12.39 -20.48 5.62
C TRP A 52 11.25 -21.40 6.10
N SER A 53 11.58 -22.59 6.61
CA SER A 53 10.58 -23.55 7.09
C SER A 53 9.75 -22.98 8.25
N ILE A 54 10.40 -22.22 9.14
CA ILE A 54 9.71 -21.52 10.24
C ILE A 54 8.79 -20.43 9.69
N ARG A 55 9.22 -19.65 8.69
CA ARG A 55 8.36 -18.62 8.06
C ARG A 55 7.14 -19.25 7.40
N GLU A 56 7.34 -20.33 6.64
CA GLU A 56 6.25 -21.05 5.98
C GLU A 56 5.25 -21.62 6.99
N HIS A 57 5.73 -22.27 8.05
CA HIS A 57 4.87 -22.77 9.12
C HIS A 57 4.11 -21.63 9.80
N ALA A 58 4.79 -20.52 10.08
CA ALA A 58 4.19 -19.33 10.68
C ALA A 58 3.09 -18.75 9.78
N ALA A 59 3.27 -18.72 8.46
CA ALA A 59 2.24 -18.27 7.51
C ALA A 59 0.98 -19.13 7.59
N VAL A 60 1.12 -20.46 7.58
CA VAL A 60 0.00 -21.39 7.68
C VAL A 60 -0.75 -21.21 9.01
N GLN A 61 -0.03 -21.05 10.12
CA GLN A 61 -0.64 -20.80 11.43
C GLN A 61 -1.25 -19.41 11.53
N MET A 62 -0.67 -18.40 10.86
CA MET A 62 -1.18 -17.04 10.80
C MET A 62 -2.58 -17.04 10.19
N VAL A 63 -2.76 -17.67 9.02
CA VAL A 63 -4.07 -17.80 8.36
C VAL A 63 -5.09 -18.48 9.29
N ARG A 64 -4.72 -19.62 9.90
CA ARG A 64 -5.61 -20.37 10.79
C ARG A 64 -6.01 -19.57 12.03
N THR A 65 -5.05 -18.88 12.63
CA THR A 65 -5.27 -18.06 13.83
C THR A 65 -6.08 -16.82 13.51
N LEU A 66 -5.85 -16.20 12.36
CA LEU A 66 -6.64 -15.06 11.89
C LEU A 66 -8.09 -15.48 11.73
N VAL A 67 -8.38 -16.56 11.00
CA VAL A 67 -9.75 -17.05 10.84
C VAL A 67 -10.40 -17.35 12.20
N LYS A 68 -9.70 -17.97 13.15
CA LYS A 68 -10.20 -18.17 14.51
C LYS A 68 -10.53 -16.86 15.22
N THR A 69 -9.70 -15.84 15.04
CA THR A 69 -9.91 -14.49 15.59
C THR A 69 -11.16 -13.84 14.99
N LEU A 70 -11.47 -14.10 13.72
CA LEU A 70 -12.61 -13.49 13.03
C LEU A 70 -13.94 -14.26 13.19
N LYS A 71 -13.91 -15.48 13.73
CA LYS A 71 -15.10 -16.34 13.87
C LYS A 71 -16.18 -15.83 14.83
N PRO A 72 -15.86 -15.22 16.00
CA PRO A 72 -16.88 -14.75 16.92
C PRO A 72 -17.85 -13.77 16.25
N ASP A 73 -19.10 -13.77 16.70
CA ASP A 73 -20.09 -12.81 16.22
C ASP A 73 -19.61 -11.38 16.54
N ASN A 74 -19.93 -10.45 15.63
CA ASN A 74 -19.54 -9.05 15.69
C ASN A 74 -18.01 -8.81 15.69
N SER A 75 -17.19 -9.80 15.28
CA SER A 75 -15.73 -9.70 15.25
C SER A 75 -15.18 -8.55 14.39
N PHE A 76 -15.96 -8.02 13.44
CA PHE A 76 -15.61 -6.83 12.67
C PHE A 76 -15.23 -5.64 13.56
N TYR A 77 -15.90 -5.50 14.72
CA TYR A 77 -15.66 -4.38 15.65
C TYR A 77 -14.48 -4.60 16.59
N TYR A 78 -13.81 -5.76 16.52
CA TYR A 78 -12.60 -6.01 17.29
C TYR A 78 -11.40 -5.35 16.58
N PRO A 79 -10.73 -4.37 17.20
CA PRO A 79 -9.56 -3.73 16.61
C PRO A 79 -8.36 -4.67 16.72
N LEU A 80 -7.79 -5.04 15.58
CA LEU A 80 -6.51 -5.72 15.53
C LEU A 80 -5.39 -4.68 15.69
N ASP A 81 -4.40 -5.02 16.51
CA ASP A 81 -3.20 -4.20 16.74
C ASP A 81 -2.46 -3.88 15.43
N SER A 82 -2.18 -2.59 15.22
CA SER A 82 -1.47 -2.08 14.04
C SER A 82 0.01 -2.45 14.00
N GLN A 83 0.59 -2.94 15.10
CA GLN A 83 2.01 -3.32 15.17
C GLN A 83 2.28 -4.77 14.71
N MET A 84 1.27 -5.48 14.22
CA MET A 84 1.47 -6.82 13.68
C MET A 84 1.93 -6.78 12.22
N MET A 85 2.58 -7.85 11.74
CA MET A 85 2.94 -8.01 10.32
C MET A 85 1.75 -8.21 9.38
N ILE A 86 0.53 -8.19 9.90
CA ILE A 86 -0.70 -8.20 9.13
C ILE A 86 -1.27 -6.79 9.10
N THR A 87 -1.40 -6.21 7.90
CA THR A 87 -2.14 -4.96 7.76
C THR A 87 -3.62 -5.23 7.92
N THR A 88 -4.31 -4.28 8.54
CA THR A 88 -5.77 -4.23 8.60
C THR A 88 -6.21 -2.85 8.16
N LEU A 89 -6.75 -2.74 6.95
CA LEU A 89 -7.19 -1.46 6.40
C LEU A 89 -8.72 -1.40 6.34
N TYR A 90 -9.27 -0.23 6.66
CA TYR A 90 -10.70 0.06 6.60
C TYR A 90 -10.92 1.18 5.58
N PRO A 91 -11.90 1.06 4.68
CA PRO A 91 -12.39 2.20 3.92
C PRO A 91 -13.09 3.21 4.86
N GLU A 92 -13.29 4.42 4.38
CA GLU A 92 -13.92 5.53 5.12
C GLU A 92 -15.34 5.18 5.58
N ASN A 93 -16.12 4.48 4.73
CA ASN A 93 -17.46 3.98 5.05
C ASN A 93 -17.50 2.78 6.03
N GLN A 94 -16.34 2.20 6.35
CA GLN A 94 -16.18 1.05 7.24
C GLN A 94 -17.08 -0.16 6.89
N GLU A 95 -17.40 -0.37 5.62
CA GLU A 95 -18.28 -1.48 5.20
C GLU A 95 -17.57 -2.85 5.20
N PHE A 96 -16.26 -2.84 5.10
CA PHE A 96 -15.41 -4.03 5.19
C PHE A 96 -14.06 -3.66 5.78
N ARG A 97 -13.19 -4.64 5.95
CA ARG A 97 -11.76 -4.45 6.20
C ARG A 97 -10.96 -5.47 5.41
N ILE A 98 -9.80 -5.05 4.93
CA ILE A 98 -8.88 -5.88 4.17
C ILE A 98 -7.67 -6.24 5.03
N PHE A 99 -7.29 -7.50 4.97
CA PHE A 99 -6.13 -8.05 5.62
C PHE A 99 -5.11 -8.46 4.58
N THR A 100 -3.85 -8.06 4.75
CA THR A 100 -2.76 -8.59 3.93
C THR A 100 -1.48 -8.79 4.72
N PHE A 101 -0.70 -9.81 4.38
CA PHE A 101 0.66 -10.00 4.87
C PHE A 101 1.52 -10.74 3.82
N PRO A 102 2.83 -10.42 3.74
CA PRO A 102 3.74 -11.09 2.83
C PRO A 102 4.40 -12.33 3.47
N LEU A 103 4.90 -13.21 2.62
CA LEU A 103 5.78 -14.33 2.96
C LEU A 103 6.93 -14.37 1.96
N LYS A 104 8.15 -14.07 2.42
CA LYS A 104 9.36 -14.18 1.59
C LYS A 104 9.80 -15.63 1.43
N LEU A 105 9.65 -16.15 0.21
CA LEU A 105 9.93 -17.52 -0.23
C LEU A 105 11.42 -17.88 -0.13
N LYS A 106 11.73 -19.15 -0.37
CA LYS A 106 13.11 -19.68 -0.32
C LYS A 106 14.01 -19.11 -1.42
N ASP A 107 13.43 -18.77 -2.57
CA ASP A 107 14.10 -18.16 -3.71
C ASP A 107 14.13 -16.63 -3.64
N ASN A 108 13.84 -16.07 -2.46
CA ASN A 108 13.76 -14.64 -2.16
C ASN A 108 12.65 -13.86 -2.86
N THR A 109 11.79 -14.55 -3.61
CA THR A 109 10.53 -13.97 -4.10
C THR A 109 9.48 -13.91 -2.99
N TYR A 110 8.29 -13.39 -3.29
CA TYR A 110 7.23 -13.21 -2.31
C TYR A 110 5.95 -13.91 -2.72
N ARG A 111 5.23 -14.39 -1.71
CA ARG A 111 3.81 -14.76 -1.79
C ARG A 111 3.03 -13.91 -0.81
N TYR A 112 1.82 -13.52 -1.19
CA TYR A 112 0.93 -12.72 -0.38
C TYR A 112 -0.27 -13.54 0.09
N TYR A 113 -0.72 -13.21 1.29
CA TYR A 113 -1.97 -13.73 1.84
C TYR A 113 -2.88 -12.56 2.09
N GLY A 114 -4.17 -12.71 1.77
CA GLY A 114 -5.13 -11.71 2.15
C GLY A 114 -6.55 -12.22 2.26
N ALA A 115 -7.39 -11.41 2.90
CA ALA A 115 -8.80 -11.67 3.03
C ALA A 115 -9.57 -10.36 3.23
N ILE A 116 -10.81 -10.32 2.77
CA ILE A 116 -11.74 -9.21 3.00
C ILE A 116 -12.84 -9.67 3.93
N GLN A 117 -13.01 -9.00 5.07
CA GLN A 117 -14.11 -9.25 5.99
C GLN A 117 -15.15 -8.15 5.88
N MET A 118 -16.40 -8.51 5.61
CA MET A 118 -17.52 -7.57 5.58
C MET A 118 -18.00 -7.21 7.00
N ARG A 119 -18.55 -6.01 7.17
CA ARG A 119 -19.20 -5.56 8.41
C ARG A 119 -20.56 -6.22 8.59
N ASN A 120 -20.53 -7.47 9.03
CA ASN A 120 -21.71 -8.27 9.36
C ASN A 120 -21.63 -8.82 10.79
N ALA A 121 -22.80 -9.12 11.38
CA ALA A 121 -22.86 -9.73 12.71
C ALA A 121 -22.22 -11.13 12.71
N ARG A 122 -22.39 -11.90 11.63
CA ARG A 122 -21.69 -13.17 11.43
C ARG A 122 -20.55 -12.97 10.43
N LEU A 123 -19.53 -13.82 10.52
CA LEU A 123 -18.38 -13.77 9.63
C LEU A 123 -18.80 -13.96 8.16
N THR A 124 -18.62 -12.90 7.37
CA THR A 124 -18.59 -12.96 5.90
C THR A 124 -17.18 -12.60 5.47
N LEU A 125 -16.48 -13.57 4.86
CA LEU A 125 -15.05 -13.47 4.55
C LEU A 125 -14.81 -13.92 3.11
N PHE A 126 -14.10 -13.10 2.35
CA PHE A 126 -13.61 -13.43 1.01
C PHE A 126 -12.09 -13.66 1.09
N PRO A 127 -11.62 -14.92 1.06
CA PRO A 127 -10.18 -15.20 0.99
C PRO A 127 -9.64 -14.78 -0.38
N MET A 128 -8.44 -14.20 -0.42
CA MET A 128 -7.78 -13.80 -1.66
C MET A 128 -6.61 -14.75 -1.95
N ILE A 129 -6.60 -15.32 -3.15
CA ILE A 129 -5.59 -16.26 -3.62
C ILE A 129 -4.61 -15.52 -4.52
N ASP A 130 -3.38 -15.40 -4.05
CA ASP A 130 -2.29 -14.82 -4.83
C ASP A 130 -1.93 -15.69 -6.03
N MET A 131 -2.16 -15.12 -7.21
CA MET A 131 -1.88 -15.71 -8.52
C MET A 131 -0.93 -14.82 -9.35
N SER A 132 -0.17 -13.91 -8.73
CA SER A 132 0.83 -13.03 -9.39
C SER A 132 1.65 -13.75 -10.47
N LEU A 133 2.21 -14.91 -10.11
CA LEU A 133 3.08 -15.73 -10.99
C LEU A 133 2.39 -16.24 -12.26
N PHE A 134 1.06 -16.29 -12.28
CA PHE A 134 0.27 -16.82 -13.40
C PHE A 134 -0.46 -15.73 -14.18
N ILE A 135 -0.33 -14.46 -13.77
CA ILE A 135 -0.94 -13.32 -14.46
C ILE A 135 0.08 -12.72 -15.42
N GLU A 136 -0.10 -12.97 -16.72
CA GLU A 136 0.82 -12.50 -17.75
C GLU A 136 0.87 -10.97 -17.85
N ASN A 137 -0.30 -10.31 -17.84
CA ASN A 137 -0.42 -8.87 -18.04
C ASN A 137 -1.23 -8.20 -16.90
N PRO A 138 -0.65 -8.04 -15.70
CA PRO A 138 -1.38 -7.57 -14.52
C PRO A 138 -1.86 -6.12 -14.63
N GLN A 139 -1.23 -5.31 -15.48
CA GLN A 139 -1.62 -3.92 -15.75
C GLN A 139 -2.90 -3.81 -16.59
N THR A 140 -3.28 -4.86 -17.33
CA THR A 140 -4.39 -4.84 -18.30
C THR A 140 -5.41 -5.98 -18.10
N THR A 141 -5.38 -6.64 -16.94
CA THR A 141 -6.26 -7.76 -16.61
C THR A 141 -7.14 -7.42 -15.41
N SER A 142 -8.45 -7.64 -15.50
CA SER A 142 -9.34 -7.57 -14.33
C SER A 142 -9.33 -8.90 -13.58
N LEU A 143 -9.36 -8.85 -12.25
CA LEU A 143 -9.19 -9.99 -11.35
C LEU A 143 -10.32 -10.04 -10.32
N ASN A 144 -10.39 -11.12 -9.56
CA ASN A 144 -11.28 -11.34 -8.43
C ASN A 144 -10.48 -12.00 -7.30
N CYS A 145 -11.15 -12.47 -6.25
CA CYS A 145 -10.51 -13.09 -5.11
C CYS A 145 -9.74 -14.39 -5.44
N ASP A 146 -10.13 -15.17 -6.46
CA ASP A 146 -9.50 -16.45 -6.80
C ASP A 146 -8.27 -16.30 -7.70
N ASN A 147 -8.08 -15.13 -8.30
CA ASN A 147 -6.91 -14.79 -9.12
C ASN A 147 -6.33 -13.41 -8.76
N TRP A 148 -6.33 -13.08 -7.47
CA TRP A 148 -5.81 -11.81 -6.97
C TRP A 148 -4.32 -11.67 -7.28
N TYR A 149 -3.87 -10.47 -7.64
CA TYR A 149 -2.47 -10.22 -7.98
C TYR A 149 -1.52 -10.48 -6.80
N GLY A 150 -1.93 -10.20 -5.57
CA GLY A 150 -1.05 -10.33 -4.41
C GLY A 150 -0.25 -9.06 -4.14
N ALA A 151 -0.54 -8.40 -3.02
CA ALA A 151 0.22 -7.25 -2.54
C ALA A 151 0.04 -7.08 -1.03
N TYR A 152 1.01 -6.44 -0.38
CA TYR A 152 0.87 -5.98 1.00
C TYR A 152 0.32 -4.55 1.00
N TYR A 153 -0.98 -4.41 1.26
CA TYR A 153 -1.65 -3.10 1.21
C TYR A 153 -1.36 -2.27 2.46
N TYR A 154 -0.91 -1.03 2.26
CA TYR A 154 -0.62 -0.06 3.33
C TYR A 154 -1.57 1.13 3.33
N ASN A 155 -2.33 1.38 2.25
CA ASN A 155 -3.37 2.41 2.26
C ASN A 155 -4.57 2.01 1.40
N ILE A 156 -5.73 2.57 1.75
CA ILE A 156 -6.99 2.44 1.03
C ILE A 156 -7.68 3.82 0.96
N LYS A 157 -8.17 4.20 -0.22
CA LYS A 157 -8.96 5.42 -0.41
C LYS A 157 -10.29 5.09 -1.07
N GLU A 158 -11.40 5.47 -0.44
CA GLU A 158 -12.73 5.34 -1.02
C GLU A 158 -12.96 6.45 -2.06
N ILE A 159 -13.43 6.07 -3.23
CA ILE A 159 -13.75 6.98 -4.32
C ILE A 159 -15.22 6.80 -4.68
N LYS A 160 -15.96 7.90 -4.58
CA LYS A 160 -17.39 7.92 -4.88
C LYS A 160 -17.69 9.03 -5.89
N THR A 161 -18.07 8.61 -7.08
CA THR A 161 -18.61 9.50 -8.12
C THR A 161 -20.11 9.24 -8.29
N LYS A 162 -20.76 9.92 -9.24
CA LYS A 162 -22.17 9.67 -9.54
C LYS A 162 -22.40 8.28 -10.16
N GLU A 163 -21.40 7.76 -10.86
CA GLU A 163 -21.51 6.54 -11.67
C GLU A 163 -20.74 5.36 -11.07
N GLN A 164 -19.70 5.64 -10.27
CA GLN A 164 -18.80 4.61 -9.77
C GLN A 164 -18.56 4.76 -8.27
N HIS A 165 -18.45 3.61 -7.60
CA HIS A 165 -18.03 3.51 -6.21
C HIS A 165 -16.99 2.39 -6.11
N TYR A 166 -15.76 2.77 -5.80
CA TYR A 166 -14.63 1.84 -5.72
C TYR A 166 -13.62 2.32 -4.70
N TYR A 167 -12.62 1.49 -4.44
CA TYR A 167 -11.58 1.72 -3.46
C TYR A 167 -10.23 1.62 -4.16
N LEU A 168 -9.45 2.70 -4.11
CA LEU A 168 -8.03 2.64 -4.45
C LEU A 168 -7.30 1.88 -3.35
N LEU A 169 -6.53 0.89 -3.73
CA LEU A 169 -5.63 0.15 -2.84
C LEU A 169 -4.20 0.52 -3.20
N PHE A 170 -3.38 0.83 -2.19
CA PHE A 170 -1.95 1.10 -2.36
C PHE A 170 -1.16 -0.01 -1.68
N GLY A 171 -0.36 -0.71 -2.48
CA GLY A 171 0.32 -1.93 -2.09
C GLY A 171 1.82 -1.88 -2.32
N TRP A 172 2.51 -2.70 -1.54
CA TRP A 172 3.92 -3.05 -1.69
C TRP A 172 4.03 -4.48 -2.21
N ASP A 173 4.88 -4.69 -3.19
CA ASP A 173 5.25 -6.00 -3.72
C ASP A 173 6.77 -6.12 -3.73
N GLY A 174 7.32 -6.99 -2.90
CA GLY A 174 8.76 -7.12 -2.68
C GLY A 174 9.55 -7.68 -3.86
N VAL A 175 8.92 -8.28 -4.88
CA VAL A 175 9.60 -8.91 -6.04
C VAL A 175 10.73 -9.89 -5.70
N ASP A 176 11.92 -9.40 -5.36
CA ASP A 176 13.12 -10.16 -4.97
C ASP A 176 14.04 -9.39 -4.01
N ASP A 177 15.34 -9.71 -3.96
CA ASP A 177 16.34 -9.04 -3.09
C ASP A 177 16.87 -7.70 -3.67
N PHE A 178 16.59 -7.40 -4.93
CA PHE A 178 17.22 -6.30 -5.66
C PHE A 178 16.21 -5.23 -6.07
N THR A 179 14.97 -5.65 -6.31
CA THR A 179 13.89 -4.81 -6.81
C THR A 179 12.69 -4.89 -5.91
N THR A 180 11.92 -3.83 -5.90
CA THR A 180 10.63 -3.75 -5.22
C THR A 180 9.66 -3.00 -6.11
N ARG A 181 8.37 -3.33 -5.99
CA ARG A 181 7.27 -2.63 -6.64
C ARG A 181 6.35 -1.97 -5.64
N LYS A 182 5.85 -0.79 -6.00
CA LYS A 182 4.62 -0.24 -5.44
C LYS A 182 3.52 -0.30 -6.49
N ILE A 183 2.32 -0.62 -6.06
CA ILE A 183 1.16 -0.83 -6.91
C ILE A 183 -0.01 0.03 -6.41
N THR A 184 -0.76 0.61 -7.34
CA THR A 184 -2.15 1.01 -7.08
C THR A 184 -3.09 0.10 -7.87
N ASP A 185 -4.04 -0.48 -7.15
CA ASP A 185 -5.11 -1.33 -7.69
C ASP A 185 -6.46 -0.73 -7.32
N ILE A 186 -7.50 -1.10 -8.05
CA ILE A 186 -8.86 -0.67 -7.76
C ILE A 186 -9.68 -1.89 -7.37
N MET A 187 -10.30 -1.82 -6.21
CA MET A 187 -11.26 -2.80 -5.74
C MET A 187 -12.67 -2.24 -5.80
N TRP A 188 -13.64 -3.04 -6.23
CA TRP A 188 -15.06 -2.73 -6.15
C TRP A 188 -15.86 -4.01 -5.86
N PHE A 189 -17.14 -3.86 -5.55
CA PHE A 189 -18.05 -4.99 -5.43
C PHE A 189 -18.91 -5.06 -6.69
N ASN A 190 -19.06 -6.25 -7.27
CA ASN A 190 -20.04 -6.46 -8.33
C ASN A 190 -21.47 -6.50 -7.75
N ASP A 191 -22.47 -6.63 -8.62
CA ASP A 191 -23.90 -6.67 -8.22
C ASP A 191 -24.23 -7.81 -7.24
N ALA A 192 -23.43 -8.88 -7.22
CA ALA A 192 -23.57 -9.99 -6.28
C ALA A 192 -22.86 -9.75 -4.93
N GLY A 193 -22.25 -8.57 -4.74
CA GLY A 193 -21.49 -8.24 -3.53
C GLY A 193 -20.14 -8.94 -3.42
N ILE A 194 -19.59 -9.44 -4.53
CA ILE A 194 -18.30 -10.13 -4.57
C ILE A 194 -17.20 -9.14 -4.95
N PRO A 195 -16.08 -9.06 -4.19
CA PRO A 195 -14.95 -8.20 -4.53
C PRO A 195 -14.35 -8.52 -5.90
N GLN A 196 -14.05 -7.48 -6.66
CA GLN A 196 -13.35 -7.50 -7.94
C GLN A 196 -12.17 -6.52 -7.88
N PHE A 197 -11.17 -6.73 -8.73
CA PHE A 197 -9.93 -5.95 -8.77
C PHE A 197 -9.55 -5.56 -10.20
N GLY A 198 -8.85 -4.43 -10.36
CA GLY A 198 -8.40 -3.92 -11.64
C GLY A 198 -9.53 -3.36 -12.51
N LEU A 199 -10.10 -2.23 -12.11
CA LEU A 199 -11.07 -1.48 -12.90
C LEU A 199 -10.28 -0.67 -13.95
N PRO A 200 -10.63 -0.71 -15.25
CA PRO A 200 -9.85 -0.07 -16.30
C PRO A 200 -10.11 1.44 -16.34
N VAL A 201 -9.54 2.19 -15.40
CA VAL A 201 -9.76 3.65 -15.26
C VAL A 201 -8.47 4.47 -15.23
N PHE A 202 -7.28 3.87 -15.31
CA PHE A 202 -6.03 4.62 -15.39
C PHE A 202 -5.69 4.95 -16.85
N ALA A 203 -6.05 6.15 -17.30
CA ALA A 203 -5.70 6.65 -18.64
C ALA A 203 -4.26 7.18 -18.63
N VAL A 204 -3.34 6.41 -19.20
CA VAL A 204 -1.92 6.79 -19.38
C VAL A 204 -1.76 7.70 -20.59
N SER A 205 -2.55 7.44 -21.63
CA SER A 205 -2.69 8.27 -22.83
C SER A 205 -4.12 8.12 -23.39
N ASP A 206 -4.43 8.82 -24.47
CA ASP A 206 -5.74 8.72 -25.14
C ASP A 206 -6.08 7.30 -25.64
N THR A 207 -5.05 6.46 -25.84
CA THR A 207 -5.20 5.08 -26.36
C THR A 207 -4.83 4.00 -25.36
N GLU A 208 -4.23 4.36 -24.23
CA GLU A 208 -3.70 3.41 -23.25
C GLU A 208 -4.43 3.57 -21.91
N ILE A 209 -5.26 2.57 -21.59
CA ILE A 209 -5.97 2.46 -20.33
C ILE A 209 -5.47 1.24 -19.57
N LYS A 210 -5.20 1.42 -18.28
CA LYS A 210 -4.73 0.37 -17.37
C LYS A 210 -5.71 0.14 -16.24
N GLN A 211 -5.61 -1.07 -15.69
CA GLN A 211 -6.36 -1.58 -14.55
C GLN A 211 -5.59 -1.35 -13.25
N ARG A 212 -4.26 -1.34 -13.35
CA ARG A 212 -3.32 -1.16 -12.24
C ARG A 212 -2.11 -0.38 -12.72
N VAL A 213 -1.51 0.39 -11.82
CA VAL A 213 -0.26 1.10 -12.09
C VAL A 213 0.81 0.59 -11.13
N PHE A 214 2.00 0.35 -11.67
CA PHE A 214 3.17 -0.10 -10.94
C PHE A 214 4.30 0.90 -11.10
N ILE A 215 5.11 1.02 -10.06
CA ILE A 215 6.47 1.57 -10.15
C ILE A 215 7.41 0.51 -9.60
N GLU A 216 8.53 0.26 -10.29
CA GLU A 216 9.56 -0.69 -9.88
C GLU A 216 10.86 0.07 -9.63
N TYR A 217 11.50 -0.23 -8.50
CA TYR A 217 12.63 0.52 -7.99
C TYR A 217 13.60 -0.40 -7.26
N LYS A 218 14.81 0.11 -7.03
CA LYS A 218 15.84 -0.55 -6.23
C LYS A 218 15.36 -0.80 -4.79
N ASP A 219 15.56 -2.00 -4.26
CA ASP A 219 15.02 -2.41 -2.94
C ASP A 219 15.39 -1.45 -1.78
N ASP A 220 16.58 -0.84 -1.82
CA ASP A 220 17.04 0.12 -0.80
C ASP A 220 16.53 1.57 -1.00
N ALA A 221 15.79 1.84 -2.09
CA ALA A 221 15.15 3.11 -2.33
C ALA A 221 13.76 3.19 -1.67
N SER A 222 13.21 4.39 -1.53
CA SER A 222 11.93 4.61 -0.84
C SER A 222 11.05 5.65 -1.54
N PRO A 223 10.61 5.39 -2.79
CA PRO A 223 9.68 6.28 -3.47
C PRO A 223 8.34 6.36 -2.74
N THR A 224 7.70 7.51 -2.82
CA THR A 224 6.30 7.73 -2.50
C THR A 224 5.43 7.17 -3.61
N PHE A 225 4.30 6.58 -3.23
CA PHE A 225 3.19 6.26 -4.12
C PHE A 225 1.94 6.22 -3.26
N ASN A 226 1.10 7.24 -3.28
CA ASN A 226 -0.08 7.28 -2.42
C ASN A 226 -1.15 8.23 -2.95
N TYR A 227 -2.34 8.20 -2.35
CA TYR A 227 -3.32 9.27 -2.50
C TYR A 227 -2.94 10.47 -1.63
N ASP A 228 -2.98 11.66 -2.22
CA ASP A 228 -2.81 12.93 -1.56
C ASP A 228 -4.15 13.65 -1.47
N GLU A 229 -4.59 13.90 -0.24
CA GLU A 229 -5.88 14.54 0.06
C GLU A 229 -5.90 16.03 -0.28
N GLU A 230 -4.75 16.73 -0.24
CA GLU A 230 -4.66 18.16 -0.53
C GLU A 230 -4.79 18.40 -2.04
N TYR A 231 -4.12 17.57 -2.84
CA TYR A 231 -4.16 17.67 -4.30
C TYR A 231 -5.31 16.87 -4.93
N GLU A 232 -6.01 16.04 -4.15
CA GLU A 232 -7.02 15.07 -4.58
C GLU A 232 -6.51 14.15 -5.71
N MET A 233 -5.26 13.71 -5.59
CA MET A 233 -4.53 13.01 -6.65
C MET A 233 -3.81 11.77 -6.13
N ILE A 234 -3.58 10.82 -7.02
CA ILE A 234 -2.58 9.78 -6.79
C ILE A 234 -1.23 10.38 -7.15
N ILE A 235 -0.28 10.44 -6.21
CA ILE A 235 1.05 11.01 -6.41
C ILE A 235 2.10 9.94 -6.17
N TYR A 236 3.09 9.89 -7.05
CA TYR A 236 4.26 9.04 -6.88
C TYR A 236 5.54 9.71 -7.40
N ASP A 237 6.68 9.29 -6.84
CA ASP A 237 7.99 9.76 -7.28
C ASP A 237 8.27 9.31 -8.71
N TYR A 238 8.79 10.22 -9.53
CA TYR A 238 9.41 9.85 -10.79
C TYR A 238 10.70 9.09 -10.52
N LEU A 239 10.86 7.96 -11.21
CA LEU A 239 12.00 7.07 -11.05
C LEU A 239 12.89 7.13 -12.28
N ARG A 240 14.20 7.16 -12.05
CA ARG A 240 15.21 7.05 -13.11
C ARG A 240 16.34 6.15 -12.65
N PRO A 241 17.05 5.48 -13.58
CA PRO A 241 18.23 4.73 -13.22
C PRO A 241 19.33 5.66 -12.70
N GLU A 242 20.16 5.17 -11.79
CA GLU A 242 21.35 5.86 -11.28
C GLU A 242 22.31 6.30 -12.41
N ASN A 243 22.31 5.57 -13.54
CA ASN A 243 23.06 5.89 -14.76
C ASN A 243 22.15 5.74 -16.00
N PRO A 244 22.16 6.66 -16.98
CA PRO A 244 21.40 6.53 -18.22
C PRO A 244 21.61 5.20 -18.98
N MET A 245 22.78 4.57 -18.87
CA MET A 245 23.05 3.27 -19.49
C MET A 245 22.32 2.09 -18.83
N SER A 246 21.68 2.29 -17.69
CA SER A 246 20.97 1.27 -16.92
C SER A 246 19.45 1.34 -17.08
N GLU A 247 18.96 2.00 -18.13
CA GLU A 247 17.54 2.00 -18.48
C GLU A 247 17.02 0.56 -18.67
N GLY A 248 15.86 0.27 -18.07
CA GLY A 248 15.27 -1.07 -18.00
C GLY A 248 15.84 -1.97 -16.91
N ILE A 249 16.91 -1.55 -16.21
CA ILE A 249 17.51 -2.30 -15.10
C ILE A 249 16.95 -1.73 -13.78
N TYR A 250 15.73 -2.13 -13.42
CA TYR A 250 14.96 -1.53 -12.32
C TYR A 250 15.62 -1.59 -10.93
N MET A 251 16.56 -2.51 -10.69
CA MET A 251 17.38 -2.53 -9.46
C MET A 251 18.31 -1.32 -9.32
N THR A 252 18.35 -0.42 -10.31
CA THR A 252 19.11 0.84 -10.27
C THR A 252 18.19 2.07 -10.23
N TYR A 253 16.88 1.87 -10.24
CA TYR A 253 15.92 2.98 -10.33
C TYR A 253 15.70 3.59 -8.94
N ILE A 254 15.91 4.90 -8.86
CA ILE A 254 15.77 5.70 -7.63
C ILE A 254 14.90 6.94 -7.88
N PRO A 255 14.24 7.49 -6.83
CA PRO A 255 13.53 8.77 -6.92
C PRO A 255 14.48 9.90 -7.30
N ASP A 256 14.05 10.78 -8.21
CA ASP A 256 14.82 11.97 -8.57
C ASP A 256 14.35 13.26 -7.87
N GLY A 257 13.30 13.16 -7.06
CA GLY A 257 12.68 14.25 -6.31
C GLY A 257 11.59 15.01 -7.09
N THR A 258 11.28 14.60 -8.31
CA THR A 258 10.11 15.07 -9.06
C THR A 258 8.96 14.06 -8.94
N TYR A 259 7.74 14.52 -9.18
CA TYR A 259 6.53 13.75 -8.93
C TYR A 259 5.63 13.72 -10.15
N GLN A 260 5.09 12.53 -10.40
CA GLN A 260 4.04 12.29 -11.38
C GLN A 260 2.80 11.78 -10.64
N GLY A 261 1.69 11.67 -11.37
CA GLY A 261 0.47 11.24 -10.71
C GLY A 261 -0.68 10.97 -11.64
N TYR A 262 -1.81 10.69 -11.03
CA TYR A 262 -3.09 10.60 -11.71
C TYR A 262 -4.12 11.48 -11.02
N LYS A 263 -4.89 12.21 -11.82
CA LYS A 263 -6.00 13.03 -11.34
C LYS A 263 -7.32 12.49 -11.88
N LEU A 264 -8.30 12.34 -11.01
CA LEU A 264 -9.63 11.89 -11.42
C LEU A 264 -10.34 12.98 -12.21
N ASP A 265 -10.60 12.73 -13.49
CA ASP A 265 -11.56 13.49 -14.28
C ASP A 265 -12.97 12.98 -13.98
N LYS A 266 -13.71 13.75 -13.16
CA LYS A 266 -15.08 13.41 -12.74
C LYS A 266 -16.10 13.38 -13.90
N LYS A 267 -15.75 13.89 -15.09
CA LYS A 267 -16.62 13.83 -16.28
C LYS A 267 -16.51 12.49 -17.00
N THR A 268 -15.30 11.95 -17.08
CA THR A 268 -15.01 10.69 -17.77
C THR A 268 -14.91 9.50 -16.80
N ASN A 269 -14.85 9.76 -15.49
CA ASN A 269 -14.53 8.78 -14.43
C ASN A 269 -13.19 8.07 -14.64
N MET A 270 -12.23 8.78 -15.27
CA MET A 270 -10.89 8.28 -15.53
C MET A 270 -9.87 8.98 -14.65
N TRP A 271 -8.94 8.21 -14.11
CA TRP A 271 -7.69 8.72 -13.56
C TRP A 271 -6.76 9.06 -14.71
N VAL A 272 -6.60 10.34 -15.00
CA VAL A 272 -5.79 10.85 -16.11
C VAL A 272 -4.37 11.11 -15.63
N PHE A 273 -3.39 10.54 -16.33
CA PHE A 273 -1.98 10.71 -16.03
C PHE A 273 -1.53 12.18 -16.10
N GLN A 274 -0.67 12.57 -15.17
CA GLN A 274 -0.06 13.89 -15.07
C GLN A 274 1.45 13.69 -14.94
N GLU A 275 2.19 14.06 -15.99
CA GLU A 275 3.65 13.89 -16.05
C GLU A 275 4.38 14.73 -15.00
N LYS A 276 3.80 15.86 -14.58
CA LYS A 276 4.39 16.76 -13.60
C LYS A 276 3.33 17.31 -12.66
N VAL A 277 3.39 16.90 -11.39
CA VAL A 277 2.40 17.31 -10.36
C VAL A 277 2.70 18.72 -9.83
N PHE A 278 3.98 19.05 -9.63
CA PHE A 278 4.41 20.37 -9.15
C PHE A 278 5.04 21.17 -10.28
N ASP A 279 4.39 22.26 -10.64
CA ASP A 279 4.77 23.16 -11.73
C ASP A 279 5.47 24.43 -11.23
N HIS A 280 5.96 24.46 -9.98
CA HIS A 280 6.55 25.67 -9.41
C HIS A 280 7.75 26.14 -10.24
N ILE A 281 7.52 27.15 -11.06
CA ILE A 281 8.54 27.96 -11.71
C ILE A 281 9.00 28.96 -10.66
N LEU A 282 10.30 29.06 -10.43
CA LEU A 282 10.82 30.18 -9.64
C LEU A 282 10.68 31.44 -10.49
N ASP A 283 9.89 32.43 -10.05
CA ASP A 283 9.72 33.72 -10.75
C ASP A 283 11.05 34.41 -11.06
N LYS A 284 12.09 34.12 -10.26
CA LYS A 284 13.47 34.52 -10.49
C LYS A 284 14.39 33.37 -10.09
N PRO A 285 15.45 33.07 -10.88
CA PRO A 285 16.47 32.12 -10.46
C PRO A 285 17.00 32.52 -9.08
N PRO A 286 17.34 31.55 -8.21
CA PRO A 286 17.93 31.86 -6.93
C PRO A 286 19.20 32.68 -7.20
N LEU A 287 19.30 33.85 -6.56
CA LEU A 287 20.50 34.66 -6.65
C LEU A 287 21.65 33.86 -6.03
N ASN A 288 22.40 33.15 -6.87
CA ASN A 288 23.72 32.60 -6.56
C ASN A 288 24.73 33.76 -6.47
N LYS A 289 24.46 34.74 -5.61
CA LYS A 289 25.51 35.63 -5.14
C LYS A 289 26.07 34.95 -3.90
N PRO A 290 27.30 34.38 -3.95
CA PRO A 290 27.96 34.00 -2.71
C PRO A 290 27.93 35.21 -1.79
N LYS A 291 27.41 35.05 -0.57
CA LYS A 291 27.44 36.09 0.44
C LYS A 291 28.90 36.22 0.90
N TYR A 292 29.75 36.86 0.10
CA TYR A 292 31.05 37.30 0.57
C TYR A 292 30.85 38.54 1.43
N LYS A 293 30.53 38.29 2.70
CA LYS A 293 30.93 39.12 3.84
C LYS A 293 30.91 38.25 5.10
N GLY A 294 32.09 37.70 5.42
CA GLY A 294 32.42 37.06 6.69
C GLY A 294 31.85 35.66 6.89
N GLU A 295 32.75 34.67 6.87
CA GLU A 295 32.61 33.27 7.32
C GLU A 295 31.36 32.50 6.85
N ASP A 296 31.58 31.59 5.89
CA ASP A 296 30.59 30.58 5.51
C ASP A 296 30.41 29.57 6.67
N PRO A 297 29.24 29.49 7.31
CA PRO A 297 29.01 28.58 8.44
C PRO A 297 29.03 27.10 8.04
N ASN A 298 29.14 26.77 6.75
CA ASN A 298 29.22 25.40 6.23
C ASN A 298 30.57 25.06 5.61
N MET A 299 31.59 25.93 5.69
CA MET A 299 32.94 25.58 5.27
C MET A 299 33.61 24.72 6.34
N TYR A 300 33.70 23.42 6.09
CA TYR A 300 34.56 22.54 6.88
C TYR A 300 36.03 22.88 6.55
N ILE A 301 36.70 23.58 7.46
CA ILE A 301 38.15 23.77 7.39
C ILE A 301 38.78 22.50 7.97
N LYS A 302 39.40 21.69 7.10
CA LYS A 302 40.18 20.52 7.54
C LYS A 302 41.38 21.03 8.36
N PRO A 303 41.59 20.57 9.61
CA PRO A 303 42.77 20.96 10.37
C PRO A 303 44.02 20.37 9.71
N ASP A 304 45.02 21.20 9.48
CA ASP A 304 46.34 20.76 9.01
C ASP A 304 47.04 19.98 10.13
N ASN A 305 47.44 18.74 9.82
CA ASN A 305 48.46 17.99 10.55
C ASN A 305 49.63 17.74 9.60
#